data_AF-A0A3M1T2H1-F1
#
_entry.id   AF-A0A3M1T2H1-F1
#
_cell.length_a   1.000
_cell.length_b   1.000
_cell.length_c   1.000
_cell.angle_alpha   90.00
_cell.angle_beta   90.00
_cell.angle_gamma   90.00
#
_symmetry.space_group_name_H-M   'P 1'
#
loop_
_entity.id
_entity.type
_entity.pdbx_description
1 polymer ?
#
loop_
_entity_poly.entity_id
_entity_poly.type
_entity_poly.pdbx_seq_one_letter_code
_entity_poly.pdbx_strand_id
1 'polypeptide(L)'
;MTLSVPCPSHRVRSWLVAFWLLGLCGCGSSERIDRPESPRELQPELTPVAVRVGALDDYWTERFGDYLDPDELYRYWIQPEERRFASYGMRWLEFALREDLLGEVAWRVPDDVQERFRAQPDYDASKRLLESLPESERQ
;
A
#
# COMPACT_ATOMS: atom_id res chain seq x y z
N MET A 1 15.33 30.44 -32.75
CA MET A 1 15.58 31.13 -31.48
C MET A 1 15.09 30.22 -30.37
N THR A 2 16.03 29.49 -29.77
CA THR A 2 15.84 28.50 -28.72
C THR A 2 15.98 29.18 -27.37
N LEU A 3 14.96 29.10 -26.53
CA LEU A 3 15.04 29.53 -25.13
C LEU A 3 15.12 28.29 -24.25
N SER A 4 16.34 27.99 -23.81
CA SER A 4 16.63 27.02 -22.75
C SER A 4 16.28 27.64 -21.40
N VAL A 5 15.43 26.97 -20.64
CA VAL A 5 15.15 27.30 -19.24
C VAL A 5 16.13 26.54 -18.33
N PRO A 6 16.92 27.22 -17.48
CA PRO A 6 17.77 26.54 -16.51
C PRO A 6 17.00 26.12 -15.26
N CYS A 7 17.24 24.88 -14.86
CA CYS A 7 16.88 24.25 -13.59
C CYS A 7 17.83 24.73 -12.49
N PRO A 8 17.37 25.12 -11.29
CA PRO A 8 18.22 25.23 -10.11
C PRO A 8 18.05 23.99 -9.23
N SER A 9 19.07 23.13 -9.31
CA SER A 9 19.38 22.07 -8.37
C SER A 9 20.05 22.62 -7.09
N HIS A 10 19.84 21.92 -5.96
CA HIS A 10 20.66 21.91 -4.73
C HIS A 10 20.73 23.16 -3.84
N ARG A 11 20.32 22.98 -2.57
CA ARG A 11 21.01 23.42 -1.33
C ARG A 11 20.27 22.82 -0.13
N VAL A 12 20.68 21.66 0.37
CA VAL A 12 21.68 21.44 1.44
C VAL A 12 21.21 21.97 2.80
N ARG A 13 20.79 21.02 3.64
CA ARG A 13 21.07 20.78 5.07
C ARG A 13 21.59 21.95 5.93
N SER A 14 21.05 21.97 7.16
CA SER A 14 21.70 22.34 8.43
C SER A 14 20.99 23.47 9.18
N TRP A 15 20.07 23.10 10.07
CA TRP A 15 19.68 23.92 11.22
C TRP A 15 19.59 23.00 12.46
N LEU A 16 20.77 22.65 12.97
CA LEU A 16 20.98 22.24 14.36
C LEU A 16 22.02 23.21 14.91
N VAL A 17 21.91 23.52 16.21
CA VAL A 17 22.75 24.40 17.05
C VAL A 17 22.06 25.72 17.39
N ALA A 18 21.50 25.78 18.61
CA ALA A 18 21.67 26.91 19.54
C ALA A 18 20.77 26.72 20.76
N PHE A 19 21.16 25.87 21.71
CA PHE A 19 20.66 25.97 23.09
C PHE A 19 21.73 25.43 24.04
N TRP A 20 22.73 26.27 24.29
CA TRP A 20 23.66 26.14 25.40
C TRP A 20 23.80 27.50 26.06
N LEU A 21 23.82 27.47 27.40
CA LEU A 21 24.12 28.55 28.36
C LEU A 21 22.92 29.38 28.84
N LEU A 22 22.46 29.08 30.06
CA LEU A 22 22.71 29.89 31.27
C LEU A 22 21.76 29.46 32.42
N GLY A 23 22.31 29.31 33.63
CA GLY A 23 21.48 29.36 34.85
C GLY A 23 21.96 28.52 36.03
N LEU A 24 23.12 28.85 36.62
CA LEU A 24 23.46 28.49 37.99
C LEU A 24 22.66 29.37 38.97
N CYS A 25 21.84 28.78 39.85
CA CYS A 25 21.58 29.24 41.23
C CYS A 25 20.50 28.37 41.89
N GLY A 26 20.74 27.87 43.10
CA GLY A 26 19.67 27.31 43.95
C GLY A 26 20.15 26.33 45.00
N CYS A 27 20.35 26.84 46.23
CA CYS A 27 20.68 26.08 47.43
C CYS A 27 19.57 25.10 47.85
N GLY A 28 20.01 24.00 48.49
CA GLY A 28 19.36 23.48 49.69
C GLY A 28 18.19 22.52 49.51
N SER A 29 18.47 21.23 49.60
CA SER A 29 17.80 20.30 50.52
C SER A 29 18.39 18.92 50.25
N SER A 30 19.04 18.32 51.25
CA SER A 30 19.39 16.90 51.16
C SER A 30 18.13 16.10 51.45
N GLU A 31 17.22 16.06 50.48
CA GLU A 31 16.16 15.06 50.46
C GLU A 31 16.86 13.71 50.26
N ARG A 32 16.76 12.84 51.27
CA ARG A 32 17.02 11.42 51.09
C ARG A 32 16.10 10.97 49.96
N ILE A 33 16.70 10.71 48.79
CA ILE A 33 16.05 9.98 47.73
C ILE A 33 15.85 8.58 48.28
N ASP A 34 14.65 8.30 48.79
CA ASP A 34 14.19 6.93 48.92
C ASP A 34 14.36 6.29 47.55
N ARG A 35 15.17 5.23 47.52
CA ARG A 35 15.52 4.50 46.31
C ARG A 35 14.21 4.18 45.59
N PRO A 36 14.01 4.60 44.32
CA PRO A 36 12.80 4.25 43.59
C PRO A 36 12.70 2.73 43.60
N GLU A 37 11.60 2.22 44.13
CA GLU A 37 11.26 0.81 44.09
C GLU A 37 11.46 0.36 42.63
N SER A 38 12.31 -0.65 42.44
CA SER A 38 12.61 -1.16 41.10
C SER A 38 11.29 -1.35 40.36
N PRO A 39 11.13 -0.83 39.13
CA PRO A 39 9.94 -1.10 38.35
C PRO A 39 9.74 -2.60 38.37
N ARG A 40 8.60 -3.06 38.93
CA ARG A 40 8.20 -4.46 38.77
C ARG A 40 8.27 -4.70 37.28
N GLU A 41 9.13 -5.61 36.84
CA GLU A 41 9.15 -6.07 35.46
C GLU A 41 7.72 -6.50 35.17
N LEU A 42 6.99 -5.66 34.44
CA LEU A 42 5.80 -6.07 33.71
C LEU A 42 6.33 -7.09 32.73
N GLN A 43 6.37 -8.36 33.13
CA GLN A 43 6.48 -9.44 32.16
C GLN A 43 5.19 -9.32 31.35
N PRO A 44 5.24 -8.89 30.07
CA PRO A 44 4.07 -9.08 29.26
C PRO A 44 3.95 -10.60 29.17
N GLU A 45 2.96 -11.18 29.86
CA GLU A 45 2.43 -12.46 29.41
C GLU A 45 1.98 -12.20 27.97
N LEU A 46 2.89 -12.49 27.03
CA LEU A 46 2.60 -12.50 25.61
C LEU A 46 1.65 -13.68 25.43
N THR A 47 0.38 -13.43 25.69
CA THR A 47 -0.68 -14.36 25.35
C THR A 47 -0.57 -14.54 23.84
N PRO A 48 -0.25 -15.74 23.35
CA PRO A 48 -0.16 -15.96 21.92
C PRO A 48 -1.53 -15.67 21.33
N VAL A 49 -1.65 -14.52 20.66
CA VAL A 49 -2.86 -14.18 19.92
C VAL A 49 -2.90 -15.15 18.74
N ALA A 50 -3.79 -16.13 18.82
CA ALA A 50 -4.07 -17.03 17.71
C ALA A 50 -4.70 -16.20 16.58
N VAL A 51 -3.87 -15.81 15.61
CA VAL A 51 -4.36 -15.19 14.39
C VAL A 51 -5.03 -16.29 13.57
N ARG A 52 -6.35 -16.23 13.46
CA ARG A 52 -7.08 -17.11 12.54
C ARG A 52 -6.75 -16.65 11.12
N VAL A 53 -6.11 -17.52 10.36
CA VAL A 53 -6.02 -17.34 8.91
C VAL A 53 -7.45 -17.46 8.39
N GLY A 54 -7.95 -16.40 7.74
CA GLY A 54 -9.31 -16.39 7.17
C GLY A 54 -9.49 -17.46 6.10
N ALA A 55 -10.74 -17.76 5.75
CA ALA A 55 -11.07 -18.75 4.71
C ALA A 55 -10.30 -18.47 3.40
N LEU A 56 -9.92 -19.52 2.67
CA LEU A 56 -9.12 -19.44 1.42
C LEU A 56 -9.99 -19.28 0.16
N ASP A 57 -11.27 -19.00 0.36
CA ASP A 57 -12.31 -18.89 -0.64
C ASP A 57 -13.16 -17.66 -0.32
N ASP A 58 -12.74 -16.51 -0.83
CA ASP A 58 -13.54 -15.29 -0.77
C ASP A 58 -13.93 -14.81 -2.16
N TYR A 59 -14.97 -13.98 -2.20
CA TYR A 59 -15.53 -13.44 -3.44
C TYR A 59 -14.48 -12.74 -4.32
N TRP A 60 -13.51 -12.05 -3.72
CA TRP A 60 -12.55 -11.23 -4.47
C TRP A 60 -11.51 -12.09 -5.18
N THR A 61 -11.00 -13.10 -4.48
CA THR A 61 -10.02 -14.04 -5.01
C THR A 61 -10.64 -15.01 -6.01
N GLU A 62 -11.88 -15.45 -5.80
CA GLU A 62 -12.63 -16.23 -6.80
C GLU A 62 -12.78 -15.45 -8.11
N ARG A 63 -13.11 -14.15 -8.02
CA ARG A 63 -13.44 -13.35 -9.20
C ARG A 63 -12.23 -12.72 -9.89
N PHE A 64 -11.20 -12.33 -9.13
CA PHE A 64 -10.08 -11.53 -9.62
C PHE A 64 -8.71 -12.08 -9.23
N GLY A 65 -8.63 -13.29 -8.68
CA GLY A 65 -7.37 -13.89 -8.24
C GLY A 65 -6.30 -13.95 -9.34
N ASP A 66 -6.72 -14.14 -10.59
CA ASP A 66 -5.83 -14.23 -11.77
C ASP A 66 -5.11 -12.91 -12.10
N TYR A 67 -5.57 -11.78 -11.57
CA TYR A 67 -4.88 -10.49 -11.72
C TYR A 67 -3.68 -10.33 -10.77
N LEU A 68 -3.60 -11.15 -9.72
CA LEU A 68 -2.48 -11.15 -8.80
C LEU A 68 -1.40 -12.13 -9.25
N ASP A 69 -0.15 -11.73 -9.06
CA ASP A 69 0.92 -12.72 -9.07
C ASP A 69 0.78 -13.69 -7.87
N PRO A 70 1.28 -14.94 -7.98
CA PRO A 70 1.12 -15.93 -6.92
C PRO A 70 1.69 -15.52 -5.56
N ASP A 71 2.79 -14.77 -5.52
CA ASP A 71 3.41 -14.32 -4.28
C ASP A 71 2.56 -13.23 -3.60
N GLU A 72 1.92 -12.40 -4.39
CA GLU A 72 0.99 -11.39 -3.93
C GLU A 72 -0.33 -11.99 -3.44
N LEU A 73 -0.88 -12.97 -4.15
CA LEU A 73 -2.04 -13.73 -3.67
C LEU A 73 -1.74 -14.45 -2.35
N TYR A 74 -0.53 -15.01 -2.20
CA TYR A 74 -0.10 -15.57 -0.91
C TYR A 74 -0.05 -14.49 0.19
N ARG A 75 0.54 -13.32 -0.08
CA ARG A 75 0.58 -12.18 0.86
C ARG A 75 -0.80 -11.68 1.25
N TYR A 76 -1.79 -11.80 0.37
CA TYR A 76 -3.19 -11.54 0.68
C TYR A 76 -3.75 -12.58 1.66
N TRP A 77 -3.57 -13.88 1.37
CA TRP A 77 -4.15 -14.97 2.16
C TRP A 77 -3.66 -15.06 3.60
N ILE A 78 -2.37 -14.78 3.84
CA ILE A 78 -1.79 -14.81 5.19
C ILE A 78 -2.28 -13.68 6.10
N GLN A 79 -2.99 -12.68 5.55
CA GLN A 79 -3.56 -11.61 6.36
C GLN A 79 -4.82 -12.10 7.09
N PRO A 80 -5.08 -11.58 8.31
CA PRO A 80 -6.38 -11.72 8.95
C PRO A 80 -7.48 -11.23 8.01
N GLU A 81 -8.59 -11.96 7.97
CA GLU A 81 -9.71 -11.69 7.07
C GLU A 81 -10.18 -10.23 7.14
N GLU A 82 -10.27 -9.69 8.35
CA GLU A 82 -10.76 -8.34 8.61
C GLU A 82 -9.83 -7.24 8.06
N ARG A 83 -8.58 -7.58 7.77
CA ARG A 83 -7.57 -6.66 7.22
C ARG A 83 -7.40 -6.79 5.71
N ARG A 84 -7.83 -7.90 5.12
CA ARG A 84 -7.63 -8.19 3.69
C ARG A 84 -8.15 -7.07 2.79
N PHE A 85 -9.41 -6.66 2.99
CA PHE A 85 -10.00 -5.59 2.20
C PHE A 85 -9.38 -4.21 2.52
N ALA A 86 -8.98 -3.96 3.76
CA ALA A 86 -8.30 -2.71 4.10
C ALA A 86 -6.94 -2.58 3.37
N SER A 87 -6.21 -3.69 3.21
CA SER A 87 -4.91 -3.70 2.55
C SER A 87 -4.98 -3.78 1.02
N TYR A 88 -5.95 -4.52 0.47
CA TYR A 88 -6.05 -4.82 -0.97
C TYR A 88 -7.28 -4.22 -1.66
N GLY A 89 -8.21 -3.63 -0.92
CA GLY A 89 -9.51 -3.19 -1.44
C GLY A 89 -9.41 -2.26 -2.64
N MET A 90 -8.45 -1.33 -2.65
CA MET A 90 -8.22 -0.45 -3.81
C MET A 90 -7.84 -1.21 -5.08
N ARG A 91 -7.03 -2.28 -4.96
CA ARG A 91 -6.66 -3.11 -6.11
C ARG A 91 -7.82 -3.95 -6.59
N TRP A 92 -8.61 -4.51 -5.67
CA TRP A 92 -9.83 -5.24 -6.03
C TRP A 92 -10.84 -4.37 -6.76
N LEU A 93 -11.01 -3.12 -6.32
CA LEU A 93 -11.87 -2.15 -7.01
C LEU A 93 -11.32 -1.80 -8.40
N GLU A 94 -10.00 -1.67 -8.54
CA GLU A 94 -9.38 -1.42 -9.84
C GLU A 94 -9.61 -2.60 -10.82
N PHE A 95 -9.43 -3.84 -10.36
CA PHE A 95 -9.69 -5.02 -11.20
C PHE A 95 -11.17 -5.13 -11.57
N ALA A 96 -12.07 -4.79 -10.66
CA ALA A 96 -13.50 -4.73 -10.96
C ALA A 96 -13.81 -3.70 -12.06
N LEU A 97 -13.24 -2.49 -11.99
CA LEU A 97 -13.40 -1.47 -13.02
C LEU A 97 -12.85 -1.92 -14.39
N ARG A 98 -11.76 -2.69 -14.38
CA ARG A 98 -11.19 -3.26 -15.61
C ARG A 98 -12.11 -4.32 -16.21
N GLU A 99 -12.61 -5.27 -15.42
CA GLU A 99 -13.54 -6.27 -15.93
C GLU A 99 -14.87 -5.66 -16.39
N ASP A 100 -15.36 -4.61 -15.74
CA ASP A 100 -16.54 -3.86 -16.20
C ASP A 100 -16.28 -3.24 -17.58
N LEU A 101 -15.11 -2.61 -17.76
CA LEU A 101 -14.69 -2.04 -19.04
C LEU A 101 -14.57 -3.10 -20.14
N LEU A 102 -14.01 -4.28 -19.84
CA LEU A 102 -13.93 -5.38 -20.80
C LEU A 102 -15.32 -5.94 -21.11
N GLY A 103 -16.19 -6.08 -20.11
CA GLY A 103 -17.53 -6.65 -20.23
C GLY A 103 -18.41 -5.95 -21.27
N GLU A 104 -18.24 -4.64 -21.47
CA GLU A 104 -18.96 -3.88 -22.49
C GLU A 104 -18.65 -4.33 -23.93
N VAL A 105 -17.45 -4.85 -24.17
CA VAL A 105 -16.93 -5.18 -25.52
C VAL A 105 -16.43 -6.61 -25.66
N ALA A 106 -16.44 -7.43 -24.59
CA ALA A 106 -15.77 -8.72 -24.52
C ALA A 106 -16.12 -9.68 -25.67
N TRP A 107 -17.38 -9.68 -26.11
CA TRP A 107 -17.84 -10.55 -27.20
C TRP A 107 -17.26 -10.21 -28.58
N ARG A 108 -16.65 -9.03 -28.73
CA ARG A 108 -16.00 -8.53 -29.97
C ARG A 108 -14.49 -8.65 -29.92
N VAL A 109 -13.95 -8.67 -28.71
CA VAL A 109 -12.51 -8.63 -28.48
C VAL A 109 -11.95 -10.05 -28.52
N PRO A 110 -11.00 -10.35 -29.43
CA PRO A 110 -10.34 -11.65 -29.49
C PRO A 110 -9.70 -12.04 -28.15
N ASP A 111 -9.66 -13.35 -27.86
CA ASP A 111 -9.15 -13.87 -26.59
C ASP A 111 -7.72 -13.41 -26.28
N ASP A 112 -6.83 -13.35 -27.28
CA ASP A 112 -5.46 -12.88 -27.11
C ASP A 112 -5.39 -11.41 -26.68
N VAL A 113 -6.35 -10.59 -27.13
CA VAL A 113 -6.48 -9.20 -26.70
C VAL A 113 -7.04 -9.13 -25.28
N GLN A 114 -7.96 -10.00 -24.90
CA GLN A 114 -8.45 -10.10 -23.52
C GLN A 114 -7.33 -10.53 -22.56
N GLU A 115 -6.46 -11.46 -22.96
CA GLU A 115 -5.28 -11.84 -22.18
C GLU A 115 -4.32 -10.64 -22.00
N ARG A 116 -3.99 -9.93 -23.08
CA ARG A 116 -3.19 -8.70 -22.99
C ARG A 116 -3.85 -7.62 -22.14
N PHE A 117 -5.18 -7.55 -22.14
CA PHE A 117 -5.96 -6.63 -21.32
C PHE A 117 -5.79 -6.95 -19.84
N ARG A 118 -5.93 -8.22 -19.43
CA ARG A 118 -5.73 -8.66 -18.04
C ARG A 118 -4.29 -8.46 -17.58
N ALA A 119 -3.31 -8.58 -18.50
CA ALA A 119 -1.90 -8.33 -18.23
C ALA A 119 -1.52 -6.84 -18.08
N GLN A 120 -2.43 -5.89 -18.34
CA GLN A 120 -2.13 -4.46 -18.14
C GLN A 120 -1.93 -4.12 -16.65
N PRO A 121 -1.10 -3.11 -16.34
CA PRO A 121 -0.78 -2.77 -14.95
C PRO A 121 -1.91 -2.04 -14.21
N ASP A 122 -2.76 -1.31 -14.94
CA ASP A 122 -3.82 -0.47 -14.35
C ASP A 122 -5.01 -0.26 -15.31
N TYR A 123 -6.05 0.40 -14.80
CA TYR A 123 -7.26 0.73 -15.56
C TYR A 123 -6.98 1.59 -16.80
N ASP A 124 -6.15 2.63 -16.68
CA ASP A 124 -5.89 3.56 -17.77
C ASP A 124 -5.11 2.89 -18.92
N ALA A 125 -4.18 1.99 -18.61
CA ALA A 125 -3.47 1.17 -19.58
C ALA A 125 -4.43 0.19 -20.28
N SER A 126 -5.32 -0.43 -19.51
CA SER A 126 -6.38 -1.31 -20.04
C SER A 126 -7.31 -0.56 -21.00
N LYS A 127 -7.70 0.66 -20.64
CA LYS A 127 -8.52 1.53 -21.49
C LYS A 127 -7.82 1.94 -22.77
N ARG A 128 -6.56 2.42 -22.69
CA ARG A 128 -5.77 2.77 -23.88
C ARG A 128 -5.60 1.58 -24.83
N LEU A 129 -5.45 0.36 -24.30
CA LEU A 129 -5.37 -0.84 -25.11
C LEU A 129 -6.65 -1.04 -25.94
N LEU A 130 -7.82 -1.00 -25.30
CA LEU A 130 -9.10 -1.15 -26.01
C LEU A 130 -9.36 0.01 -26.99
N GLU A 131 -9.02 1.25 -26.61
CA GLU A 131 -9.16 2.41 -27.49
C GLU A 131 -8.24 2.34 -28.71
N SER A 132 -7.11 1.63 -28.64
CA SER A 132 -6.19 1.43 -29.76
C SER A 132 -6.67 0.39 -30.78
N LEU A 133 -7.71 -0.38 -30.47
CA LEU A 133 -8.25 -1.38 -31.37
C LEU A 133 -8.90 -0.73 -32.60
N PRO A 134 -8.92 -1.42 -33.76
CA PRO A 134 -9.66 -1.00 -34.94
C PRO A 134 -11.12 -0.69 -34.60
N GLU A 135 -11.73 0.26 -35.29
CA GLU A 135 -13.13 0.63 -35.04
C GLU A 135 -14.12 -0.51 -35.27
N SER A 136 -13.79 -1.44 -36.18
CA SER A 136 -14.53 -2.69 -36.40
C SER A 136 -14.58 -3.61 -35.18
N GLU A 137 -13.69 -3.43 -34.21
CA GLU A 137 -13.62 -4.22 -32.98
C GLU A 137 -14.18 -3.43 -31.77
N ARG A 138 -14.50 -2.14 -31.92
CA ARG A 138 -15.01 -1.25 -30.87
C ARG A 138 -16.53 -1.04 -30.91
N GLN A 139 -17.14 -0.99 -32.10
CA GLN A 139 -18.57 -0.69 -32.31
C GLN A 139 -19.48 -1.90 -32.46
#